data_AF-T5AAZ0-F1
#
_entry.id   AF-T5AAZ0-F1
#
_cell.length_a   1.000
_cell.length_b   1.000
_cell.length_c   1.000
_cell.angle_alpha   90.00
_cell.angle_beta   90.00
_cell.angle_gamma   90.00
#
_symmetry.space_group_name_H-M   'P 1'
#
loop_
_entity.id
_entity.type
_entity.pdbx_description
1 polymer ?
#
loop_
_entity_poly.entity_id
_entity_poly.type
_entity_poly.pdbx_seq_one_letter_code
_entity_poly.pdbx_strand_id
1 'polypeptide(L)'
;MVSPADPQQQNATQELLARAHSPDSAVRIFNGKIQHRSLHLKPTSPPPSVLNARNARRKARENAKAKAKSKVRPKPLSSRERRRLGLDDISRDGHKYEIYEPLHGLWLGYAREILGNDVFTGGPAAAAKLASAEFHGALTEVVRSRCPSRVGIKGIVVRDRMFVMEIITKKRGLKIVPKEGTTFRIEVPADDTAGEQGQERKPFAFEVLGDQLMLRSADRSNKKFKTHFLHGL
;
A
#
# COMPACT_ATOMS: atom_id res chain seq x y z
N MET A 1 62.40 -46.12 0.92
CA MET A 1 62.10 -47.17 1.91
C MET A 1 60.62 -47.45 1.85
N VAL A 2 60.21 -48.64 1.39
CA VAL A 2 58.79 -49.03 1.32
C VAL A 2 58.37 -49.37 2.75
N SER A 3 57.48 -48.58 3.35
CA SER A 3 56.88 -48.91 4.65
C SER A 3 56.09 -50.21 4.52
N PRO A 4 56.25 -51.19 5.43
CA PRO A 4 55.44 -52.40 5.42
C PRO A 4 53.97 -52.03 5.65
N ALA A 5 53.07 -52.65 4.89
CA ALA A 5 51.63 -52.38 4.96
C ALA A 5 51.05 -52.79 6.33
N ASP A 6 50.10 -52.00 6.84
CA ASP A 6 49.41 -52.25 8.10
C ASP A 6 48.69 -53.62 8.09
N PRO A 7 48.85 -54.46 9.13
CA PRO A 7 48.27 -55.80 9.17
C PRO A 7 46.73 -55.81 9.10
N GLN A 8 46.07 -54.72 9.50
CA GLN A 8 44.61 -54.58 9.39
C GLN A 8 44.11 -54.45 7.92
N GLN A 9 44.88 -53.78 7.04
CA GLN A 9 44.50 -53.62 5.62
C GLN A 9 44.70 -54.91 4.82
N GLN A 10 45.70 -55.70 5.18
CA GLN A 10 45.95 -57.01 4.57
C GLN A 10 44.77 -57.96 4.82
N ASN A 11 44.21 -57.92 6.03
CA ASN A 11 43.07 -58.76 6.42
C ASN A 11 41.80 -58.43 5.61
N ALA A 12 41.46 -57.14 5.47
CA ALA A 12 40.26 -56.72 4.72
C ALA A 12 40.29 -57.13 3.23
N THR A 13 41.47 -57.12 2.60
CA THR A 13 41.61 -57.46 1.18
C THR A 13 41.49 -58.97 0.95
N GLN A 14 42.08 -59.79 1.82
CA GLN A 14 41.95 -61.24 1.78
C GLN A 14 40.51 -61.68 2.04
N GLU A 15 39.84 -61.06 3.01
CA GLU A 15 38.43 -61.31 3.31
C GLU A 15 37.53 -60.99 2.11
N LEU A 16 37.82 -59.90 1.38
CA LEU A 16 37.06 -59.54 0.17
C LEU A 16 37.27 -60.55 -0.96
N LEU A 17 38.48 -61.06 -1.15
CA LEU A 17 38.76 -62.09 -2.15
C LEU A 17 38.09 -63.42 -1.81
N ALA A 18 38.09 -63.79 -0.53
CA ALA A 18 37.47 -65.02 -0.05
C ALA A 18 35.94 -65.05 -0.28
N ARG A 19 35.28 -63.89 -0.38
CA ARG A 19 33.85 -63.81 -0.75
C ARG A 19 33.56 -64.21 -2.19
N ALA A 20 34.53 -64.04 -3.10
CA ALA A 20 34.31 -64.21 -4.55
C ALA A 20 35.04 -65.43 -5.14
N HIS A 21 36.03 -65.98 -4.44
CA HIS A 21 36.88 -67.07 -4.93
C HIS A 21 37.05 -68.17 -3.89
N SER A 22 37.35 -69.40 -4.35
CA SER A 22 37.74 -70.49 -3.47
C SER A 22 38.98 -70.12 -2.65
N PRO A 23 39.14 -70.66 -1.43
CA PRO A 23 40.21 -70.25 -0.51
C PRO A 23 41.61 -70.35 -1.15
N ASP A 24 41.86 -71.41 -1.92
CA ASP A 24 43.14 -71.60 -2.61
C ASP A 24 43.38 -70.54 -3.71
N SER A 25 42.35 -70.22 -4.49
CA SER A 25 42.44 -69.18 -5.53
C SER A 25 42.60 -67.79 -4.93
N ALA A 26 41.94 -67.49 -3.80
CA ALA A 26 42.04 -66.22 -3.11
C ALA A 26 43.46 -65.98 -2.59
N VAL A 27 44.08 -66.99 -1.96
CA VAL A 27 45.47 -66.93 -1.47
C VAL A 27 46.44 -66.74 -2.64
N ARG A 28 46.27 -67.50 -3.73
CA ARG A 28 47.11 -67.39 -4.93
C ARG A 28 47.02 -66.00 -5.57
N ILE A 29 45.81 -65.43 -5.67
CA ILE A 29 45.59 -64.09 -6.25
C ILE A 29 46.21 -63.03 -5.35
N PHE A 30 46.01 -63.12 -4.03
CA PHE A 30 46.58 -62.17 -3.08
C PHE A 30 48.11 -62.16 -3.16
N ASN A 31 48.74 -63.34 -3.09
CA ASN A 31 50.19 -63.48 -3.11
C ASN A 31 50.81 -63.15 -4.47
N GLY A 32 50.17 -63.55 -5.57
CA GLY A 32 50.73 -63.34 -6.91
C GLY A 32 50.52 -61.93 -7.44
N LYS A 33 49.38 -61.30 -7.13
CA LYS A 33 48.94 -60.09 -7.85
C LYS A 33 48.79 -58.84 -6.97
N ILE A 34 48.65 -59.00 -5.65
CA ILE A 34 48.25 -57.89 -4.76
C ILE A 34 49.33 -57.55 -3.73
N GLN A 35 49.89 -58.53 -3.00
CA GLN A 35 50.79 -58.26 -1.86
C GLN A 35 52.01 -57.39 -2.21
N HIS A 36 52.48 -57.46 -3.46
CA HIS A 36 53.65 -56.71 -3.94
C HIS A 36 53.28 -55.52 -4.85
N ARG A 37 51.99 -55.21 -5.05
CA ARG A 37 51.55 -54.01 -5.75
C ARG A 37 51.18 -52.92 -4.76
N SER A 38 52.04 -51.91 -4.65
CA SER A 38 51.71 -50.68 -3.93
C SER A 38 50.59 -49.91 -4.64
N LEU A 39 49.50 -49.62 -3.92
CA LEU A 39 48.40 -48.78 -4.41
C LEU A 39 48.57 -47.35 -3.89
N HIS A 40 48.87 -46.43 -4.80
CA HIS A 40 48.97 -45.00 -4.48
C HIS A 40 47.56 -44.37 -4.44
N LEU A 41 46.84 -44.60 -3.35
CA LEU A 41 45.52 -44.02 -3.14
C LEU A 41 45.65 -42.59 -2.60
N LYS A 42 45.02 -41.63 -3.27
CA LYS A 42 44.80 -40.30 -2.70
C LYS A 42 43.58 -40.34 -1.78
N PRO A 43 43.64 -39.80 -0.55
CA PRO A 43 42.47 -39.67 0.31
C PRO A 43 41.38 -38.86 -0.42
N THR A 44 40.21 -39.46 -0.60
CA THR A 44 39.07 -38.84 -1.28
C THR A 44 38.29 -37.88 -0.37
N SER A 45 38.52 -37.94 0.95
CA SER A 45 37.89 -37.02 1.91
C SER A 45 38.84 -35.86 2.26
N PRO A 46 38.40 -34.60 2.14
CA PRO A 46 39.18 -33.47 2.64
C PRO A 46 39.36 -33.58 4.16
N PRO A 47 40.49 -33.08 4.73
CA PRO A 47 40.75 -33.16 6.16
C PRO A 47 39.65 -32.45 6.98
N PRO A 48 39.36 -32.91 8.21
CA PRO A 48 38.20 -32.50 9.00
C PRO A 48 38.15 -30.98 9.27
N SER A 49 39.31 -30.31 9.34
CA SER A 49 39.43 -28.85 9.48
C SER A 49 38.78 -28.09 8.31
N VAL A 50 38.90 -28.59 7.08
CA VAL A 50 38.29 -27.99 5.87
C VAL A 50 36.78 -28.22 5.86
N LEU A 51 36.32 -29.37 6.34
CA LEU A 51 34.90 -29.69 6.49
C LEU A 51 34.22 -28.75 7.51
N ASN A 52 34.92 -28.49 8.62
CA ASN A 52 34.48 -27.54 9.66
C ASN A 52 34.42 -26.10 9.14
N ALA A 53 35.42 -25.65 8.39
CA ALA A 53 35.41 -24.32 7.77
C ALA A 53 34.28 -24.17 6.75
N ARG A 54 33.99 -25.21 5.95
CA ARG A 54 32.87 -25.22 4.99
C ARG A 54 31.51 -25.17 5.69
N ASN A 55 31.33 -25.96 6.75
CA ASN A 55 30.11 -25.96 7.55
C ASN A 55 29.89 -24.63 8.28
N ALA A 56 30.94 -24.03 8.84
CA ALA A 56 30.88 -22.71 9.46
C ALA A 56 30.45 -21.63 8.47
N ARG A 57 31.01 -21.62 7.25
CA ARG A 57 30.59 -20.70 6.17
C ARG A 57 29.14 -20.91 5.75
N ARG A 58 28.67 -22.17 5.66
CA ARG A 58 27.26 -22.48 5.37
C ARG A 58 26.34 -21.92 6.45
N LYS A 59 26.63 -22.19 7.72
CA LYS A 59 25.85 -21.71 8.86
C LYS A 59 25.82 -20.17 8.94
N ALA A 60 26.95 -19.51 8.67
CA ALA A 60 27.00 -18.05 8.61
C ALA A 60 26.11 -17.48 7.49
N ARG A 61 26.09 -18.11 6.29
CA ARG A 61 25.21 -17.70 5.19
C ARG A 61 23.74 -17.91 5.52
N GLU A 62 23.38 -19.02 6.15
CA GLU A 62 22.00 -19.29 6.57
C GLU A 62 21.54 -18.30 7.64
N ASN A 63 22.38 -18.02 8.63
CA ASN A 63 22.09 -17.02 9.66
C ASN A 63 21.93 -15.60 9.07
N ALA A 64 22.79 -15.23 8.11
CA ALA A 64 22.66 -13.95 7.40
C ALA A 64 21.35 -13.86 6.60
N LYS A 65 20.96 -14.93 5.90
CA LYS A 65 19.68 -15.00 5.17
C LYS A 65 18.47 -14.94 6.11
N ALA A 66 18.52 -15.62 7.25
CA ALA A 66 17.45 -15.59 8.24
C ALA A 66 17.29 -14.19 8.84
N LYS A 67 18.40 -13.53 9.22
CA LYS A 67 18.41 -12.14 9.71
C LYS A 67 17.96 -11.12 8.66
N ALA A 68 18.26 -11.36 7.38
CA ALA A 68 17.77 -10.52 6.29
C ALA A 68 16.25 -10.64 6.17
N LYS A 69 15.69 -11.87 6.20
CA LYS A 69 14.24 -12.11 6.15
C LYS A 69 13.48 -11.52 7.34
N SER A 70 14.03 -11.61 8.55
CA SER A 70 13.39 -11.07 9.75
C SER A 70 13.33 -9.54 9.80
N LYS A 71 14.15 -8.85 8.98
CA LYS A 71 14.16 -7.39 8.87
C LYS A 71 13.25 -6.85 7.75
N VAL A 72 12.67 -7.72 6.92
CA VAL A 72 11.76 -7.28 5.85
C VAL A 72 10.39 -7.04 6.46
N ARG A 73 9.94 -5.78 6.43
CA ARG A 73 8.55 -5.44 6.74
C ARG A 73 7.62 -6.32 5.90
N PRO A 74 6.48 -6.78 6.43
CA PRO A 74 5.52 -7.53 5.62
C PRO A 74 5.20 -6.73 4.36
N LYS A 75 5.09 -7.43 3.23
CA LYS A 75 4.75 -6.80 1.96
C LYS A 75 3.47 -5.99 2.14
N PRO A 76 3.41 -4.72 1.71
CA PRO A 76 2.18 -3.95 1.78
C PRO A 76 1.07 -4.65 1.00
N LEU A 77 -0.15 -4.56 1.51
CA LEU A 77 -1.32 -5.13 0.84
C LEU A 77 -1.45 -4.56 -0.58
N SER A 78 -1.69 -5.43 -1.55
CA SER A 78 -2.05 -5.04 -2.89
C SER A 78 -3.43 -4.35 -2.91
N SER A 79 -3.70 -3.56 -3.94
CA SER A 79 -5.01 -2.91 -4.10
C SER A 79 -6.17 -3.92 -4.17
N ARG A 80 -5.94 -5.13 -4.70
CA ARG A 80 -6.94 -6.20 -4.70
C ARG A 80 -7.23 -6.72 -3.28
N GLU A 81 -6.19 -6.91 -2.47
CA GLU A 81 -6.33 -7.34 -1.09
C GLU A 81 -7.04 -6.29 -0.23
N ARG A 82 -6.69 -5.00 -0.40
CA ARG A 82 -7.36 -3.89 0.30
C ARG A 82 -8.86 -3.83 -0.01
N ARG A 83 -9.24 -3.98 -1.29
CA ARG A 83 -10.65 -4.02 -1.71
C ARG A 83 -11.39 -5.23 -1.15
N ARG A 84 -10.77 -6.41 -1.17
CA ARG A 84 -11.37 -7.62 -0.58
C ARG A 84 -11.63 -7.48 0.92
N LEU A 85 -10.75 -6.76 1.62
CA LEU A 85 -10.90 -6.46 3.04
C LEU A 85 -11.83 -5.26 3.32
N GLY A 86 -12.32 -4.56 2.29
CA GLY A 86 -13.19 -3.39 2.46
C GLY A 86 -12.54 -2.23 3.23
N LEU A 87 -11.20 -2.15 3.25
CA LEU A 87 -10.48 -1.16 4.08
C LEU A 87 -10.79 0.29 3.69
N ASP A 88 -11.19 0.50 2.43
CA ASP A 88 -11.53 1.80 1.88
C ASP A 88 -13.06 2.04 1.86
N ASP A 89 -13.86 1.18 2.48
CA ASP A 89 -15.32 1.31 2.55
C ASP A 89 -15.75 1.86 3.90
N ILE A 90 -16.83 2.66 3.93
CA ILE A 90 -17.40 3.16 5.18
C ILE A 90 -18.37 2.09 5.69
N SER A 91 -18.20 1.67 6.95
CA SER A 91 -19.13 0.74 7.59
C SER A 91 -20.54 1.33 7.61
N ARG A 92 -21.56 0.46 7.66
CA ARG A 92 -22.97 0.88 7.78
C ARG A 92 -23.21 1.77 9.00
N ASP A 93 -22.49 1.54 10.09
CA ASP A 93 -22.59 2.39 11.29
C ASP A 93 -22.10 3.81 11.04
N GLY A 94 -21.17 3.97 10.10
CA GLY A 94 -20.69 5.25 9.62
C GLY A 94 -21.61 5.92 8.60
N HIS A 95 -22.74 5.33 8.22
CA HIS A 95 -23.73 5.95 7.32
C HIS A 95 -24.78 6.78 8.07
N LYS A 96 -24.44 7.30 9.25
CA LYS A 96 -25.30 8.18 10.07
C LYS A 96 -24.88 9.62 9.84
N TYR A 97 -25.87 10.48 9.58
CA TYR A 97 -25.61 11.89 9.25
C TYR A 97 -25.00 12.64 10.43
N GLU A 98 -25.48 12.33 11.63
CA GLU A 98 -25.15 12.95 12.91
C GLU A 98 -23.65 12.85 13.23
N ILE A 99 -22.98 11.78 12.76
CA ILE A 99 -21.53 11.59 12.92
C ILE A 99 -20.74 12.70 12.21
N TYR A 100 -21.28 13.25 11.13
CA TYR A 100 -20.58 14.22 10.28
C TYR A 100 -20.97 15.68 10.57
N GLU A 101 -21.95 15.93 11.45
CA GLU A 101 -22.31 17.30 11.83
C GLU A 101 -21.14 18.07 12.47
N PRO A 102 -20.35 17.49 13.40
CA PRO A 102 -19.16 18.17 13.92
C PRO A 102 -18.11 18.45 12.84
N LEU A 103 -17.98 17.55 11.85
CA LEU A 103 -17.07 17.74 10.72
C LEU A 103 -17.50 18.93 9.86
N HIS A 104 -18.81 19.14 9.68
CA HIS A 104 -19.32 20.32 9.01
C HIS A 104 -18.99 21.61 9.78
N GLY A 105 -19.12 21.60 11.11
CA GLY A 105 -18.71 22.74 11.95
C GLY A 105 -17.24 23.10 11.79
N LEU A 106 -16.34 22.11 11.77
CA LEU A 106 -14.91 22.32 11.50
C LEU A 106 -14.67 22.90 10.09
N TRP A 107 -15.38 22.38 9.10
CA TRP A 107 -15.26 22.86 7.73
C TRP A 107 -15.73 24.31 7.57
N LEU A 108 -16.78 24.73 8.28
CA LEU A 108 -17.22 26.12 8.29
C LEU A 108 -16.13 27.07 8.82
N GLY A 109 -15.49 26.72 9.94
CA GLY A 109 -14.37 27.50 10.48
C GLY A 109 -13.22 27.62 9.48
N TYR A 110 -12.83 26.49 8.88
CA TYR A 110 -11.81 26.44 7.82
C TYR A 110 -12.16 27.32 6.61
N ALA A 111 -13.39 27.22 6.11
CA ALA A 111 -13.84 27.98 4.94
C ALA A 111 -13.82 29.49 5.22
N ARG A 112 -14.24 29.91 6.41
CA ARG A 112 -14.20 31.32 6.85
C ARG A 112 -12.78 31.83 7.01
N GLU A 113 -11.88 31.03 7.55
CA GLU A 113 -10.46 31.41 7.69
C GLU A 113 -9.81 31.63 6.32
N ILE A 114 -10.04 30.73 5.37
CA ILE A 114 -9.49 30.86 4.02
C ILE A 114 -10.06 32.07 3.28
N LEU A 115 -11.38 32.21 3.31
CA LEU A 115 -12.05 33.28 2.59
C LEU A 115 -11.76 34.64 3.24
N GLY A 116 -11.73 34.73 4.57
CA GLY A 116 -11.57 35.98 5.30
C GLY A 116 -12.62 36.99 4.86
N ASN A 117 -12.19 38.18 4.42
CA ASN A 117 -13.11 39.20 3.89
C ASN A 117 -13.75 38.84 2.55
N ASP A 118 -13.20 37.85 1.82
CA ASP A 118 -13.74 37.41 0.53
C ASP A 118 -15.11 36.71 0.67
N VAL A 119 -15.51 36.33 1.90
CA VAL A 119 -16.88 35.86 2.18
C VAL A 119 -17.91 36.93 1.82
N PHE A 120 -17.56 38.22 1.92
CA PHE A 120 -18.49 39.33 1.67
C PHE A 120 -18.44 39.87 0.25
N THR A 121 -17.29 39.76 -0.42
CA THR A 121 -17.06 40.34 -1.75
C THR A 121 -17.13 39.28 -2.86
N GLY A 122 -16.69 38.06 -2.58
CA GLY A 122 -16.53 36.99 -3.56
C GLY A 122 -15.48 37.30 -4.63
N GLY A 123 -15.78 36.94 -5.88
CA GLY A 123 -14.95 37.25 -7.04
C GLY A 123 -13.78 36.29 -7.29
N PRO A 124 -12.87 36.66 -8.22
CA PRO A 124 -11.81 35.77 -8.70
C PRO A 124 -10.81 35.34 -7.61
N ALA A 125 -10.52 36.20 -6.64
CA ALA A 125 -9.63 35.87 -5.52
C ALA A 125 -10.23 34.78 -4.63
N ALA A 126 -11.51 34.93 -4.26
CA ALA A 126 -12.28 33.91 -3.55
C ALA A 126 -12.29 32.58 -4.33
N ALA A 127 -12.58 32.66 -5.64
CA ALA A 127 -12.63 31.48 -6.51
C ALA A 127 -11.28 30.76 -6.59
N ALA A 128 -10.15 31.49 -6.65
CA ALA A 128 -8.82 30.91 -6.68
C ALA A 128 -8.50 30.16 -5.38
N LYS A 129 -8.84 30.75 -4.22
CA LYS A 129 -8.70 30.09 -2.92
C LYS A 129 -9.53 28.81 -2.83
N LEU A 130 -10.81 28.90 -3.22
CA LEU A 130 -11.76 27.78 -3.22
C LEU A 130 -11.39 26.67 -4.21
N ALA A 131 -10.73 26.99 -5.33
CA ALA A 131 -10.28 25.98 -6.29
C ALA A 131 -9.27 24.99 -5.67
N SER A 132 -8.40 25.49 -4.77
CA SER A 132 -7.44 24.69 -4.01
C SER A 132 -7.96 24.16 -2.67
N ALA A 133 -9.15 24.59 -2.24
CA ALA A 133 -9.68 24.28 -0.92
C ALA A 133 -10.14 22.83 -0.79
N GLU A 134 -10.21 22.37 0.45
CA GLU A 134 -10.77 21.08 0.84
C GLU A 134 -12.30 21.17 0.97
N PHE A 135 -13.01 20.14 0.51
CA PHE A 135 -14.48 20.05 0.61
C PHE A 135 -14.97 18.89 1.47
N HIS A 136 -14.09 18.10 2.09
CA HIS A 136 -14.52 17.16 3.13
C HIS A 136 -15.16 17.92 4.30
N GLY A 137 -16.42 17.60 4.64
CA GLY A 137 -17.21 18.33 5.63
C GLY A 137 -18.09 19.45 5.06
N ALA A 138 -17.95 19.81 3.78
CA ALA A 138 -18.77 20.83 3.16
C ALA A 138 -20.23 20.38 3.04
N LEU A 139 -21.18 21.23 3.46
CA LEU A 139 -22.59 21.02 3.16
C LEU A 139 -22.84 21.40 1.71
N THR A 140 -23.15 20.40 0.89
CA THR A 140 -23.20 20.52 -0.56
C THR A 140 -24.57 20.13 -1.09
N GLU A 141 -25.04 20.86 -2.10
CA GLU A 141 -26.26 20.60 -2.85
C GLU A 141 -25.97 20.44 -4.35
N VAL A 142 -26.51 19.40 -4.96
CA VAL A 142 -26.41 19.20 -6.41
C VAL A 142 -27.46 20.08 -7.10
N VAL A 143 -27.03 21.19 -7.68
CA VAL A 143 -27.92 22.15 -8.36
C VAL A 143 -28.11 21.83 -9.85
N ARG A 144 -27.11 21.20 -10.47
CA ARG A 144 -27.16 20.77 -11.87
C ARG A 144 -26.46 19.42 -12.02
N SER A 145 -27.03 18.53 -12.82
CA SER A 145 -26.39 17.29 -13.22
C SER A 145 -26.91 16.85 -14.58
N ARG A 146 -26.08 16.19 -15.40
CA ARG A 146 -26.52 15.48 -16.61
C ARG A 146 -27.60 14.44 -16.31
N CYS A 147 -27.65 13.92 -15.07
CA CYS A 147 -28.66 12.98 -14.62
C CYS A 147 -29.66 13.70 -13.69
N PRO A 148 -30.89 14.03 -14.16
CA PRO A 148 -31.85 14.84 -13.40
C PRO A 148 -32.22 14.25 -12.04
N SER A 149 -32.18 12.93 -11.88
CA SER A 149 -32.50 12.25 -10.61
C SER A 149 -31.50 12.54 -9.47
N ARG A 150 -30.33 13.13 -9.80
CA ARG A 150 -29.30 13.54 -8.82
C ARG A 150 -29.48 14.97 -8.35
N VAL A 151 -30.24 15.78 -9.07
CA VAL A 151 -30.49 17.18 -8.69
C VAL A 151 -31.28 17.22 -7.39
N GLY A 152 -30.89 18.12 -6.49
CA GLY A 152 -31.47 18.25 -5.15
C GLY A 152 -30.90 17.28 -4.11
N ILE A 153 -29.89 16.46 -4.45
CA ILE A 153 -29.12 15.74 -3.43
C ILE A 153 -28.40 16.78 -2.57
N LYS A 154 -28.79 16.86 -1.30
CA LYS A 154 -28.21 17.78 -0.30
C LYS A 154 -27.69 17.01 0.90
N GLY A 155 -26.46 17.30 1.30
CA GLY A 155 -25.82 16.62 2.42
C GLY A 155 -24.37 17.02 2.64
N ILE A 156 -23.73 16.41 3.64
CA ILE A 156 -22.34 16.69 3.99
C ILE A 156 -21.42 15.82 3.14
N VAL A 157 -20.36 16.39 2.59
CA VAL A 157 -19.34 15.62 1.86
C VAL A 157 -18.52 14.81 2.86
N VAL A 158 -18.63 13.48 2.77
CA VAL A 158 -17.88 12.55 3.61
C VAL A 158 -16.51 12.27 3.00
N ARG A 159 -16.46 12.08 1.67
CA ARG A 159 -15.22 11.83 0.94
C ARG A 159 -15.19 12.52 -0.41
N ASP A 160 -14.06 13.15 -0.70
CA ASP A 160 -13.75 13.74 -1.98
C ASP A 160 -12.74 12.87 -2.74
N ARG A 161 -13.25 12.00 -3.63
CA ARG A 161 -12.42 11.12 -4.48
C ARG A 161 -12.15 11.79 -5.82
N MET A 162 -11.22 11.23 -6.60
CA MET A 162 -10.85 11.79 -7.91
C MET A 162 -12.05 12.05 -8.83
N PHE A 163 -13.01 11.13 -8.95
CA PHE A 163 -14.12 11.25 -9.92
C PHE A 163 -15.50 11.38 -9.29
N VAL A 164 -15.60 11.12 -8.00
CA VAL A 164 -16.87 11.04 -7.28
C VAL A 164 -16.76 11.78 -5.96
N MET A 165 -17.88 12.32 -5.52
CA MET A 165 -18.05 12.91 -4.21
C MET A 165 -19.05 12.05 -3.44
N GLU A 166 -18.67 11.60 -2.25
CA GLU A 166 -19.54 10.82 -1.38
C GLU A 166 -20.23 11.77 -0.39
N ILE A 167 -21.56 11.87 -0.48
CA ILE A 167 -22.38 12.83 0.25
C ILE A 167 -23.34 12.08 1.17
N ILE A 168 -23.27 12.34 2.47
CA ILE A 168 -24.23 11.79 3.44
C ILE A 168 -25.45 12.71 3.51
N THR A 169 -26.62 12.16 3.18
CA THR A 169 -27.89 12.91 3.21
C THR A 169 -28.67 12.59 4.49
N LYS A 170 -29.41 13.56 5.02
CA LYS A 170 -30.24 13.35 6.23
C LYS A 170 -31.28 12.23 6.07
N LYS A 171 -31.85 12.07 4.88
CA LYS A 171 -32.98 11.14 4.63
C LYS A 171 -32.59 9.86 3.90
N ARG A 172 -31.60 9.90 3.01
CA ARG A 172 -31.35 8.84 2.01
C ARG A 172 -30.00 8.13 2.21
N GLY A 173 -29.32 8.37 3.33
CA GLY A 173 -28.01 7.81 3.64
C GLY A 173 -26.91 8.33 2.70
N LEU A 174 -25.85 7.54 2.58
CA LEU A 174 -24.67 7.88 1.77
C LEU A 174 -24.99 7.78 0.27
N LYS A 175 -24.64 8.82 -0.49
CA LYS A 175 -24.80 8.91 -1.94
C LYS A 175 -23.46 9.16 -2.60
N ILE A 176 -23.15 8.36 -3.62
CA ILE A 176 -21.94 8.54 -4.42
C ILE A 176 -22.35 9.31 -5.67
N VAL A 177 -21.91 10.55 -5.79
CA VAL A 177 -22.26 11.45 -6.88
C VAL A 177 -21.06 11.62 -7.81
N PRO A 178 -21.15 11.24 -9.10
CA PRO A 178 -20.11 11.54 -10.08
C PRO A 178 -19.93 13.04 -10.25
N LYS A 179 -18.68 13.49 -10.30
CA LYS A 179 -18.34 14.90 -10.52
C LYS A 179 -18.57 15.34 -11.96
N GLU A 180 -18.38 14.42 -12.91
CA GLU A 180 -18.56 14.71 -14.32
C GLU A 180 -19.97 15.26 -14.61
N GLY A 181 -20.02 16.41 -15.29
CA GLY A 181 -21.27 17.07 -15.69
C GLY A 181 -22.20 17.39 -14.52
N THR A 182 -21.65 17.62 -13.33
CA THR A 182 -22.40 17.94 -12.11
C THR A 182 -21.88 19.22 -11.47
N THR A 183 -22.78 20.12 -11.08
CA THR A 183 -22.47 21.37 -10.37
C THR A 183 -22.94 21.26 -8.93
N PHE A 184 -22.03 21.60 -8.02
CA PHE A 184 -22.21 21.51 -6.59
C PHE A 184 -22.29 22.92 -6.00
N ARG A 185 -23.40 23.27 -5.37
CA ARG A 185 -23.54 24.51 -4.62
C ARG A 185 -23.18 24.28 -3.16
N ILE A 186 -22.36 25.17 -2.61
CA ILE A 186 -21.91 25.12 -1.22
C ILE A 186 -22.20 26.48 -0.60
N GLU A 187 -22.69 26.46 0.65
CA GLU A 187 -23.07 27.66 1.40
C GLU A 187 -22.20 27.80 2.64
N VAL A 188 -21.68 29.01 2.85
CA VAL A 188 -20.86 29.42 3.99
C VAL A 188 -21.60 30.58 4.67
N PRO A 189 -22.26 30.35 5.82
CA PRO A 189 -22.84 31.43 6.61
C PRO A 189 -21.74 32.38 7.10
N ALA A 190 -21.95 33.69 6.97
CA ALA A 190 -21.10 34.69 7.59
C ALA A 190 -21.23 34.59 9.12
N ASP A 191 -20.15 34.83 9.87
CA ASP A 191 -20.22 34.84 11.34
C ASP A 191 -21.02 36.06 11.84
N ASP A 192 -21.90 35.82 12.82
CA ASP A 192 -22.75 36.84 13.46
C ASP A 192 -21.95 37.86 14.29
N THR A 193 -20.67 37.57 14.58
CA THR A 193 -19.82 38.38 15.47
C THR A 193 -19.20 39.62 14.82
N ALA A 194 -19.24 39.75 13.49
CA ALA A 194 -18.59 40.84 12.76
C ALA A 194 -19.59 41.80 12.08
N GLY A 195 -20.83 41.87 12.57
CA GLY A 195 -21.87 42.74 12.02
C GLY A 195 -22.60 43.52 13.09
N GLU A 196 -22.82 44.80 12.81
CA GLU A 196 -23.76 45.65 13.55
C GLU A 196 -25.12 44.93 13.65
N GLN A 197 -25.68 44.92 14.86
CA GLN A 197 -26.92 44.25 15.20
C GLN A 197 -28.06 44.75 14.28
N GLY A 198 -28.60 43.89 13.40
CA GLY A 198 -29.89 44.15 12.75
C GLY A 198 -30.03 43.95 11.23
N GLN A 199 -28.99 43.54 10.48
CA GLN A 199 -29.15 43.16 9.07
C GLN A 199 -28.99 41.66 8.87
N GLU A 200 -30.04 40.99 8.38
CA GLU A 200 -29.97 39.61 7.86
C GLU A 200 -28.95 39.55 6.72
N ARG A 201 -27.73 39.09 7.02
CA ARG A 201 -26.69 38.91 6.02
C ARG A 201 -26.95 37.61 5.26
N LYS A 202 -27.16 37.72 3.95
CA LYS A 202 -27.33 36.56 3.07
C LYS A 202 -26.07 35.67 3.14
N PRO A 203 -26.18 34.35 3.30
CA PRO A 203 -25.02 33.47 3.34
C PRO A 203 -24.25 33.53 2.02
N PHE A 204 -22.92 33.51 2.11
CA PHE A 204 -22.07 33.40 0.94
C PHE A 204 -22.28 32.03 0.31
N ALA A 205 -22.58 31.99 -0.98
CA ALA A 205 -22.78 30.75 -1.71
C ALA A 205 -21.92 30.76 -2.97
N PHE A 206 -21.32 29.63 -3.27
CA PHE A 206 -20.55 29.45 -4.49
C PHE A 206 -20.87 28.11 -5.12
N GLU A 207 -20.70 28.05 -6.43
CA GLU A 207 -20.90 26.85 -7.22
C GLU A 207 -19.57 26.32 -7.73
N VAL A 208 -19.39 25.01 -7.59
CA VAL A 208 -18.20 24.32 -8.07
C VAL A 208 -18.58 23.36 -9.18
N LEU A 209 -17.89 23.52 -10.31
CA LEU A 209 -18.04 22.65 -11.47
C LEU A 209 -17.28 21.35 -11.21
N GLY A 210 -18.01 20.23 -11.15
CA GLY A 210 -17.43 18.94 -10.84
C GLY A 210 -16.39 18.48 -11.87
N ASP A 211 -16.54 18.84 -13.15
CA ASP A 211 -15.55 18.55 -14.19
C ASP A 211 -14.15 19.11 -13.84
N GLN A 212 -14.10 20.28 -13.19
CA GLN A 212 -12.85 20.91 -12.73
C GLN A 212 -12.33 20.34 -11.41
N LEU A 213 -13.18 19.59 -10.69
CA LEU A 213 -12.83 18.89 -9.46
C LEU A 213 -12.40 17.44 -9.67
N MET A 214 -12.15 16.99 -10.90
CA MET A 214 -11.78 15.59 -11.18
C MET A 214 -10.33 15.22 -10.79
N LEU A 215 -9.92 15.67 -9.61
CA LEU A 215 -8.63 15.43 -8.97
C LEU A 215 -8.89 14.99 -7.53
N ARG A 216 -7.94 14.27 -6.94
CA ARG A 216 -7.99 14.02 -5.50
C ARG A 216 -7.77 15.34 -4.77
N SER A 217 -8.41 15.49 -3.62
CA SER A 217 -8.31 16.76 -2.89
C SER A 217 -6.86 17.15 -2.55
N ALA A 218 -6.05 16.20 -2.06
CA ALA A 218 -4.63 16.41 -1.76
C ALA A 218 -3.78 16.81 -2.98
N ASP A 219 -4.21 16.47 -4.19
CA ASP A 219 -3.49 16.81 -5.43
C ASP A 219 -3.88 18.22 -5.94
N ARG A 220 -4.99 18.80 -5.46
CA ARG A 220 -5.48 20.12 -5.91
C ARG A 220 -4.62 21.27 -5.42
N SER A 221 -4.20 21.24 -4.16
CA SER A 221 -3.40 22.31 -3.54
C SER A 221 -2.08 22.56 -4.28
N ASN A 222 -1.50 21.50 -4.85
CA ASN A 222 -0.24 21.58 -5.60
C ASN A 222 -0.44 21.82 -7.11
N LYS A 223 -1.68 21.84 -7.60
CA LYS A 223 -1.96 21.97 -9.02
C LYS A 223 -2.04 23.45 -9.42
N LYS A 224 -1.29 23.79 -10.47
CA LYS A 224 -1.47 25.07 -11.18
C LYS A 224 -2.70 24.95 -12.08
N PHE A 225 -3.81 25.57 -11.67
CA PHE A 225 -5.01 25.63 -12.50
C PHE A 225 -4.77 26.50 -13.74
N LYS A 226 -5.12 25.97 -14.91
CA LYS A 226 -5.06 26.67 -16.19
C LYS A 226 -6.48 26.94 -16.66
N THR A 227 -6.70 28.08 -17.28
CA THR A 227 -7.98 28.40 -17.92
C THR A 227 -8.15 27.50 -19.14
N HIS A 228 -9.17 26.64 -19.09
CA HIS A 228 -9.59 25.81 -20.21
C HIS A 228 -11.02 26.16 -20.56
N PHE A 229 -11.33 26.20 -21.85
CA PHE A 229 -12.69 26.38 -22.31
C PHE A 229 -13.51 25.13 -21.96
N LEU A 230 -14.65 25.32 -21.31
CA LEU A 230 -15.54 24.23 -20.95
C LEU A 230 -16.58 24.05 -22.06
N HIS A 231 -16.62 22.87 -22.67
CA HIS A 231 -17.68 22.52 -23.62
C HIS A 231 -18.94 22.10 -22.85
N GLY A 232 -20.06 22.80 -23.08
CA GLY A 232 -21.38 22.37 -22.60
C GLY A 232 -21.77 22.81 -21.18
N LEU A 233 -21.24 23.94 -20.70
CA LEU A 233 -21.92 24.72 -19.66
C LEU A 233 -23.23 25.30 -20.19
#